data_AF-A0A7C4HHB8-F1
#
_entry.id   AF-A0A7C4HHB8-F1
#
_cell.length_a   1.000
_cell.length_b   1.000
_cell.length_c   1.000
_cell.angle_alpha   90.00
_cell.angle_beta   90.00
_cell.angle_gamma   90.00
#
_symmetry.space_group_name_H-M   'P 1'
#
loop_
_entity.id
_entity.type
_entity.pdbx_description
1 polymer ?
#
loop_
_entity_poly.entity_id
_entity_poly.type
_entity_poly.pdbx_seq_one_letter_code
_entity_poly.pdbx_strand_id
1 'polypeptide(L)'
;MREKIWNWYSRESVQKALLEVSRNREVVPVFQNSFGKRPDILQFPADIMQNVAEGAISFHGSLERWKNPMELKPGMTKEQMDEIRIGWDVLIDPDVNDFEIAKIVTKEIIEVFKDHGVKSYFVKYSGGKSFHIAIPFEALPEKINFQDSNKLYPEILQKLIEYVKWYCKDKVREELLALDSPINISKRVGKNLEEIVSEEGLEPFKVVSMDVFGLRHLFRLPYSLHEKTLLVSLPIKPERIDKFEKEEALPENVKVSEKFLETKVKMHDAEALIIEALDWAARHKVETKLIVEEVTPIRKKIKKIPEDFFPPCIKKIFNGLNDGRKRSTFILINFLRNMGWEFDDISKKLEDWNEKNFPKLRTNYLRTQIRWHMRQERNLLPPNCENENFYISIGVCEPDEFCDNRKIKNPINYPFKKLKLRRKGK
;
A
#
# COMPACT_ATOMS: atom_id res chain seq x y z
N MET A 1 7.34 21.27 -13.73
CA MET A 1 6.63 20.08 -13.20
C MET A 1 5.15 20.38 -12.93
N ARG A 2 4.80 21.26 -11.98
CA ARG A 2 3.39 21.61 -11.68
C ARG A 2 2.59 22.04 -12.90
N GLU A 3 3.15 22.90 -13.75
CA GLU A 3 2.49 23.34 -14.98
C GLU A 3 2.20 22.18 -15.95
N LYS A 4 3.13 21.23 -16.13
CA LYS A 4 2.93 20.04 -16.96
C LYS A 4 1.77 19.17 -16.44
N ILE A 5 1.69 19.01 -15.12
CA ILE A 5 0.61 18.27 -14.45
C ILE A 5 -0.73 18.99 -14.65
N TRP A 6 -0.76 20.30 -14.40
CA TRP A 6 -1.93 21.13 -14.59
C TRP A 6 -2.46 21.07 -16.03
N ASN A 7 -1.56 21.28 -17.01
CA ASN A 7 -1.91 21.26 -18.43
C ASN A 7 -2.41 19.90 -18.90
N TRP A 8 -1.92 18.81 -18.30
CA TRP A 8 -2.41 17.48 -18.62
C TRP A 8 -3.83 17.25 -18.10
N TYR A 9 -4.07 17.52 -16.81
CA TYR A 9 -5.37 17.28 -16.18
C TYR A 9 -6.43 18.33 -16.51
N SER A 10 -6.06 19.48 -17.06
CA SER A 10 -7.01 20.47 -17.58
C SER A 10 -7.68 20.04 -18.89
N ARG A 11 -7.15 19.01 -19.57
CA ARG A 11 -7.75 18.46 -20.78
C ARG A 11 -9.08 17.79 -20.46
N GLU A 12 -10.16 18.28 -21.07
CA GLU A 12 -11.51 17.73 -20.90
C GLU A 12 -11.57 16.22 -21.20
N SER A 13 -10.82 15.75 -22.22
CA SER A 13 -10.75 14.33 -22.56
C SER A 13 -10.14 13.49 -21.43
N VAL A 14 -9.12 14.02 -20.73
CA VAL A 14 -8.47 13.33 -19.61
C VAL A 14 -9.40 13.30 -18.40
N GLN A 15 -10.07 14.42 -18.11
CA GLN A 15 -11.05 14.51 -17.01
C GLN A 15 -12.20 13.51 -17.21
N LYS A 16 -12.76 13.44 -18.43
CA LYS A 16 -13.82 12.48 -18.76
C LYS A 16 -13.36 11.02 -18.58
N ALA A 17 -12.17 10.68 -19.07
CA ALA A 17 -11.65 9.33 -18.96
C ALA A 17 -11.39 8.91 -17.50
N LEU A 18 -10.86 9.82 -16.66
CA LEU A 18 -10.69 9.57 -15.23
C LEU A 18 -12.03 9.41 -14.52
N LEU A 19 -13.01 10.25 -14.84
CA LEU A 19 -14.34 10.16 -14.23
C LEU A 19 -15.07 8.87 -14.61
N GLU A 20 -14.99 8.44 -15.86
CA GLU A 20 -15.60 7.19 -16.36
C GLU A 20 -15.12 5.98 -15.55
N VAL A 21 -13.80 5.82 -15.39
CA VAL A 21 -13.23 4.69 -14.63
C VAL A 21 -13.37 4.84 -13.12
N SER A 22 -13.44 6.08 -12.60
CA SER A 22 -13.60 6.36 -11.16
C SER A 22 -14.98 5.98 -10.61
N ARG A 23 -15.97 5.81 -11.51
CA ARG A 23 -17.34 5.55 -11.11
C ARG A 23 -17.42 4.30 -10.23
N ASN A 24 -18.11 4.44 -9.09
CA ASN A 24 -18.24 3.39 -8.09
C ASN A 24 -16.91 2.90 -7.50
N ARG A 25 -15.79 3.64 -7.61
CA ARG A 25 -14.53 3.30 -6.94
C ARG A 25 -14.21 4.28 -5.84
N GLU A 26 -13.50 3.82 -4.83
CA GLU A 26 -12.74 4.72 -3.97
C GLU A 26 -11.58 5.27 -4.82
N VAL A 27 -11.44 6.59 -4.90
CA VAL A 27 -10.37 7.23 -5.66
C VAL A 27 -9.60 8.19 -4.78
N VAL A 28 -8.27 8.10 -4.81
CA VAL A 28 -7.40 8.96 -4.03
C VAL A 28 -6.42 9.73 -4.90
N PRO A 29 -6.18 11.01 -4.61
CA PRO A 29 -5.03 11.71 -5.16
C PRO A 29 -3.73 11.19 -4.53
N VAL A 30 -2.67 11.17 -5.32
CA VAL A 30 -1.32 10.81 -4.88
C VAL A 30 -0.41 12.01 -5.06
N PHE A 31 0.24 12.40 -3.97
CA PHE A 31 1.21 13.47 -3.88
C PHE A 31 2.63 12.89 -3.90
N GLN A 32 3.64 13.74 -4.03
CA GLN A 32 5.04 13.31 -4.15
C GLN A 32 5.51 12.30 -3.08
N ASN A 33 4.99 12.37 -1.86
CA ASN A 33 5.40 11.50 -0.75
C ASN A 33 4.23 10.96 0.09
N SER A 34 2.99 11.05 -0.39
CA SER A 34 1.83 10.63 0.38
C SER A 34 0.61 10.39 -0.49
N PHE A 35 -0.31 9.57 0.01
CA PHE A 35 -1.67 9.45 -0.53
C PHE A 35 -2.60 10.48 0.13
N GLY A 36 -3.66 10.83 -0.57
CA GLY A 36 -4.81 11.54 -0.02
C GLY A 36 -5.52 10.74 1.07
N LYS A 37 -6.52 11.38 1.69
CA LYS A 37 -7.34 10.71 2.70
C LYS A 37 -8.24 9.67 2.04
N ARG A 38 -8.60 8.65 2.83
CA ARG A 38 -9.42 7.51 2.43
C ARG A 38 -10.60 7.34 3.39
N PRO A 39 -11.83 7.06 2.92
CA PRO A 39 -12.22 7.03 1.51
C PRO A 39 -12.34 8.42 0.89
N ASP A 40 -12.28 8.46 -0.44
CA ASP A 40 -12.53 9.66 -1.25
C ASP A 40 -13.03 9.23 -2.64
N ILE A 41 -13.58 10.17 -3.41
CA ILE A 41 -14.16 9.94 -4.73
C ILE A 41 -13.89 11.13 -5.68
N LEU A 42 -14.04 10.89 -6.98
CA LEU A 42 -14.15 11.95 -7.99
C LEU A 42 -15.58 11.94 -8.55
N GLN A 43 -16.27 13.07 -8.47
CA GLN A 43 -17.62 13.23 -9.02
C GLN A 43 -17.65 14.17 -10.21
N PHE A 44 -16.88 15.25 -10.15
CA PHE A 44 -16.87 16.32 -11.13
C PHE A 44 -15.45 16.60 -11.64
N PRO A 45 -15.30 17.16 -12.85
CA PRO A 45 -13.99 17.58 -13.36
C PRO A 45 -13.28 18.59 -12.45
N ALA A 46 -14.05 19.42 -11.73
CA ALA A 46 -13.52 20.37 -10.76
C ALA A 46 -12.78 19.68 -9.61
N ASP A 47 -13.20 18.48 -9.17
CA ASP A 47 -12.55 17.73 -8.10
C ASP A 47 -11.12 17.33 -8.50
N ILE A 48 -10.93 16.97 -9.78
CA ILE A 48 -9.61 16.65 -10.34
C ILE A 48 -8.73 17.90 -10.28
N MET A 49 -9.23 19.04 -10.77
CA MET A 49 -8.46 20.28 -10.81
C MET A 49 -8.15 20.83 -9.41
N GLN A 50 -9.07 20.68 -8.46
CA GLN A 50 -8.83 21.05 -7.07
C GLN A 50 -7.72 20.19 -6.47
N ASN A 51 -7.78 18.86 -6.63
CA ASN A 51 -6.73 17.97 -6.15
C ASN A 51 -5.37 18.31 -6.76
N VAL A 52 -5.32 18.63 -8.06
CA VAL A 52 -4.10 19.08 -8.75
C VAL A 52 -3.60 20.42 -8.19
N ALA A 53 -4.50 21.37 -7.90
CA ALA A 53 -4.16 22.64 -7.26
C ALA A 53 -3.53 22.41 -5.86
N GLU A 54 -4.02 21.42 -5.12
CA GLU A 54 -3.49 20.99 -3.83
C GLU A 54 -2.18 20.20 -3.95
N GLY A 55 -1.76 19.86 -5.17
CA GLY A 55 -0.47 19.25 -5.48
C GLY A 55 -0.52 17.77 -5.83
N ALA A 56 -1.70 17.22 -6.15
CA ALA A 56 -1.83 15.86 -6.65
C ALA A 56 -1.07 15.70 -7.98
N ILE A 57 -0.36 14.58 -8.10
CA ILE A 57 0.38 14.19 -9.30
C ILE A 57 -0.36 13.04 -10.00
N SER A 58 -0.89 12.10 -9.22
CA SER A 58 -1.61 10.93 -9.74
C SER A 58 -2.96 10.74 -9.06
N PHE A 59 -3.78 9.86 -9.63
CA PHE A 59 -5.08 9.43 -9.14
C PHE A 59 -5.13 7.91 -9.21
N HIS A 60 -5.38 7.29 -8.06
CA HIS A 60 -5.44 5.83 -7.94
C HIS A 60 -6.84 5.43 -7.50
N GLY A 61 -7.37 4.35 -8.07
CA GLY A 61 -8.71 3.85 -7.78
C GLY A 61 -8.70 2.45 -7.21
N SER A 62 -9.71 2.11 -6.41
CA SER A 62 -9.86 0.76 -5.87
C SER A 62 -10.15 -0.25 -6.98
N LEU A 63 -9.55 -1.44 -6.87
CA LEU A 63 -9.88 -2.55 -7.76
C LEU A 63 -11.34 -3.00 -7.60
N GLU A 64 -11.80 -3.02 -6.34
CA GLU A 64 -13.19 -3.23 -5.98
C GLU A 64 -14.06 -2.03 -6.36
N ARG A 65 -15.33 -2.30 -6.64
CA ARG A 65 -16.37 -1.31 -6.93
C ARG A 65 -17.44 -1.37 -5.86
N TRP A 66 -17.89 -0.20 -5.42
CA TRP A 66 -18.75 0.01 -4.26
C TRP A 66 -20.05 0.70 -4.66
N LYS A 67 -21.15 0.33 -4.00
CA LYS A 67 -22.43 1.03 -4.12
C LYS A 67 -22.26 2.52 -3.77
N ASN A 68 -21.56 2.79 -2.67
CA ASN A 68 -21.16 4.12 -2.25
C ASN A 68 -19.76 4.04 -1.59
N PRO A 69 -18.69 4.46 -2.29
CA PRO A 69 -17.33 4.37 -1.75
C PRO A 69 -17.12 5.15 -0.45
N MET A 70 -17.91 6.20 -0.20
CA MET A 70 -17.80 7.01 1.03
C MET A 70 -18.28 6.29 2.29
N GLU A 71 -18.94 5.13 2.17
CA GLU A 71 -19.33 4.29 3.31
C GLU A 71 -18.17 3.45 3.86
N LEU A 72 -17.06 3.35 3.13
CA LEU A 72 -15.87 2.60 3.56
C LEU A 72 -15.26 3.23 4.82
N LYS A 73 -14.89 2.39 5.78
CA LYS A 73 -14.24 2.81 7.02
C LYS A 73 -12.97 2.01 7.26
N PRO A 74 -11.93 2.61 7.86
CA PRO A 74 -10.78 1.85 8.35
C PRO A 74 -11.24 0.76 9.32
N GLY A 75 -10.75 -0.47 9.13
CA GLY A 75 -11.06 -1.62 9.99
C GLY A 75 -12.37 -2.35 9.68
N MET A 76 -13.03 -2.07 8.55
CA MET A 76 -14.15 -2.92 8.10
C MET A 76 -13.67 -4.35 7.87
N THR A 77 -14.50 -5.30 8.29
CA THR A 77 -14.36 -6.73 7.98
C THR A 77 -14.66 -7.00 6.50
N LYS A 78 -14.26 -8.17 6.01
CA LYS A 78 -14.59 -8.59 4.63
C LYS A 78 -16.10 -8.63 4.44
N GLU A 79 -16.83 -9.19 5.38
CA GLU A 79 -18.28 -9.36 5.33
C GLU A 79 -18.99 -8.01 5.21
N GLN A 80 -18.56 -7.01 5.99
CA GLN A 80 -19.10 -5.64 5.90
C GLN A 80 -18.76 -4.97 4.56
N MET A 81 -17.59 -5.24 3.98
CA MET A 81 -17.24 -4.72 2.66
C MET A 81 -18.06 -5.41 1.56
N ASP A 82 -18.30 -6.72 1.68
CA ASP A 82 -19.10 -7.51 0.74
C ASP A 82 -20.55 -6.99 0.65
N GLU A 83 -21.11 -6.46 1.74
CA GLU A 83 -22.46 -5.85 1.76
C GLU A 83 -22.60 -4.63 0.85
N ILE A 84 -21.51 -3.86 0.69
CA ILE A 84 -21.49 -2.64 -0.13
C ILE A 84 -20.73 -2.81 -1.45
N ARG A 85 -20.07 -3.96 -1.68
CA ARG A 85 -19.36 -4.26 -2.93
C ARG A 85 -20.34 -4.66 -4.03
N ILE A 86 -20.28 -3.96 -5.15
CA ILE A 86 -21.12 -4.25 -6.33
C ILE A 86 -20.35 -4.99 -7.43
N GLY A 87 -19.03 -5.07 -7.33
CA GLY A 87 -18.18 -5.79 -8.28
C GLY A 87 -16.70 -5.58 -7.97
N TRP A 88 -15.83 -6.21 -8.76
CA TRP A 88 -14.39 -6.05 -8.70
C TRP A 88 -13.80 -6.49 -10.03
N ASP A 89 -12.73 -5.85 -10.48
CA ASP A 89 -12.11 -6.20 -11.75
C ASP A 89 -10.95 -7.16 -11.54
N VAL A 90 -10.68 -8.00 -12.54
CA VAL A 90 -9.40 -8.70 -12.58
C VAL A 90 -8.35 -7.69 -12.98
N LEU A 91 -7.26 -7.60 -12.23
CA LEU A 91 -6.08 -6.85 -12.57
C LEU A 91 -4.87 -7.74 -12.35
N ILE A 92 -3.99 -7.80 -13.35
CA ILE A 92 -2.72 -8.49 -13.30
C ILE A 92 -1.64 -7.45 -13.56
N ASP A 93 -0.70 -7.31 -12.62
CA ASP A 93 0.41 -6.36 -12.67
C ASP A 93 1.74 -7.12 -12.62
N PRO A 94 2.32 -7.48 -13.79
CA PRO A 94 3.66 -8.08 -13.85
C PRO A 94 4.74 -7.04 -13.50
N ASP A 95 5.08 -6.86 -12.23
CA ASP A 95 6.12 -5.92 -11.81
C ASP A 95 7.53 -6.48 -12.03
N VAL A 96 8.29 -5.77 -12.86
CA VAL A 96 9.68 -6.10 -13.17
C VAL A 96 10.47 -4.84 -13.50
N ASN A 97 11.73 -4.83 -13.09
CA ASN A 97 12.66 -3.74 -13.31
C ASN A 97 13.30 -3.75 -14.72
N ASP A 98 12.63 -4.30 -15.72
CA ASP A 98 13.10 -4.36 -17.11
C ASP A 98 11.89 -4.31 -18.05
N PHE A 99 11.88 -3.35 -18.97
CA PHE A 99 10.72 -3.09 -19.80
C PHE A 99 10.49 -4.15 -20.88
N GLU A 100 11.56 -4.73 -21.42
CA GLU A 100 11.46 -5.77 -22.45
C GLU A 100 10.96 -7.08 -21.82
N ILE A 101 11.44 -7.39 -20.61
CA ILE A 101 10.87 -8.50 -19.82
C ILE A 101 9.39 -8.25 -19.51
N ALA A 102 9.01 -7.02 -19.15
CA ALA A 102 7.60 -6.68 -18.93
C ALA A 102 6.74 -6.91 -20.18
N LYS A 103 7.23 -6.54 -21.37
CA LYS A 103 6.55 -6.80 -22.65
C LYS A 103 6.35 -8.31 -22.88
N ILE A 104 7.40 -9.11 -22.71
CA ILE A 104 7.35 -10.58 -22.86
C ILE A 104 6.27 -11.17 -21.96
N VAL A 105 6.33 -10.91 -20.65
CA VAL A 105 5.35 -11.49 -19.71
C VAL A 105 3.93 -11.03 -20.00
N THR A 106 3.77 -9.74 -20.36
CA THR A 106 2.45 -9.20 -20.71
C THR A 106 1.85 -9.91 -21.92
N LYS A 107 2.66 -10.22 -22.94
CA LYS A 107 2.22 -10.96 -24.13
C LYS A 107 1.79 -12.38 -23.78
N GLU A 108 2.58 -13.09 -23.00
CA GLU A 108 2.24 -14.47 -22.63
C GLU A 108 0.95 -14.53 -21.82
N ILE A 109 0.69 -13.56 -20.93
CA ILE A 109 -0.60 -13.46 -20.23
C ILE A 109 -1.76 -13.22 -21.20
N ILE A 110 -1.55 -12.43 -22.25
CA ILE A 110 -2.56 -12.18 -23.28
C ILE A 110 -2.84 -13.44 -24.11
N GLU A 111 -1.82 -14.25 -24.41
CA GLU A 111 -2.03 -15.55 -25.06
C GLU A 111 -2.85 -16.48 -24.17
N VAL A 112 -2.63 -16.49 -22.84
CA VAL A 112 -3.52 -17.23 -21.92
C VAL A 112 -4.96 -16.78 -22.09
N PHE A 113 -5.22 -15.48 -22.15
CA PHE A 113 -6.58 -14.97 -22.31
C PHE A 113 -7.20 -15.37 -23.66
N LYS A 114 -6.42 -15.36 -24.74
CA LYS A 114 -6.87 -15.79 -26.07
C LYS A 114 -7.17 -17.29 -26.12
N ASP A 115 -6.32 -18.11 -25.52
CA ASP A 115 -6.51 -19.57 -25.45
C ASP A 115 -7.84 -19.93 -24.75
N HIS A 116 -8.21 -19.15 -23.73
CA HIS A 116 -9.47 -19.32 -23.00
C HIS A 116 -10.64 -18.56 -23.63
N GLY A 117 -10.44 -17.96 -24.82
CA GLY A 117 -11.48 -17.28 -25.59
C GLY A 117 -11.92 -15.92 -25.02
N VAL A 118 -11.18 -15.34 -24.07
CA VAL A 118 -11.50 -14.04 -23.46
C VAL A 118 -11.21 -12.93 -24.46
N LYS A 119 -12.22 -12.13 -24.78
CA LYS A 119 -12.13 -10.97 -25.68
C LYS A 119 -12.17 -9.63 -24.92
N SER A 120 -12.75 -9.65 -23.74
CA SER A 120 -13.06 -8.48 -22.91
C SER A 120 -11.92 -8.19 -21.95
N TYR A 121 -10.69 -8.06 -22.47
CA TYR A 121 -9.52 -7.68 -21.68
C TYR A 121 -8.89 -6.40 -22.22
N PHE A 122 -8.22 -5.67 -21.32
CA PHE A 122 -7.63 -4.36 -21.59
C PHE A 122 -6.19 -4.32 -21.11
N VAL A 123 -5.34 -3.60 -21.84
CA VAL A 123 -3.94 -3.41 -21.50
C VAL A 123 -3.67 -1.92 -21.34
N LYS A 124 -2.90 -1.56 -20.32
CA LYS A 124 -2.35 -0.20 -20.20
C LYS A 124 -0.90 -0.23 -19.77
N TYR A 125 -0.10 0.67 -20.30
CA TYR A 125 1.18 1.01 -19.70
C TYR A 125 0.95 1.68 -18.33
N SER A 126 1.72 1.30 -17.31
CA SER A 126 1.55 1.82 -15.95
C SER A 126 2.11 3.23 -15.73
N GLY A 127 2.80 3.78 -16.74
CA GLY A 127 3.60 5.02 -16.64
C GLY A 127 5.00 4.79 -16.04
N GLY A 128 5.29 3.56 -15.57
CA GLY A 128 6.54 3.18 -14.92
C GLY A 128 7.37 2.20 -15.77
N LYS A 129 7.50 0.97 -15.28
CA LYS A 129 8.35 -0.06 -15.91
C LYS A 129 7.57 -1.26 -16.47
N SER A 130 6.25 -1.26 -16.33
CA SER A 130 5.42 -2.40 -16.72
C SER A 130 4.05 -1.98 -17.27
N PHE A 131 3.24 -2.98 -17.57
CA PHE A 131 1.87 -2.90 -18.06
C PHE A 131 0.93 -3.49 -17.01
N HIS A 132 -0.32 -3.05 -17.03
CA HIS A 132 -1.39 -3.75 -16.34
C HIS A 132 -2.32 -4.37 -17.37
N ILE A 133 -2.80 -5.56 -17.06
CA ILE A 133 -3.78 -6.28 -17.85
C ILE A 133 -5.01 -6.44 -16.99
N ALA A 134 -6.19 -6.17 -17.54
CA ALA A 134 -7.42 -6.21 -16.77
C ALA A 134 -8.60 -6.81 -17.51
N ILE A 135 -9.48 -7.48 -16.78
CA ILE A 135 -10.79 -7.96 -17.25
C ILE A 135 -11.84 -7.27 -16.39
N PRO A 136 -12.83 -6.57 -16.98
CA PRO A 136 -13.83 -5.88 -16.21
C PRO A 136 -14.77 -6.89 -15.54
N PHE A 137 -15.32 -6.52 -14.37
CA PHE A 137 -16.24 -7.37 -13.62
C PHE A 137 -17.38 -7.93 -14.47
N GLU A 138 -17.90 -7.14 -15.42
CA GLU A 138 -19.00 -7.51 -16.30
C GLU A 138 -18.71 -8.71 -17.22
N ALA A 139 -17.44 -9.03 -17.47
CA ALA A 139 -17.05 -10.21 -18.25
C ALA A 139 -16.99 -11.49 -17.40
N LEU A 140 -16.97 -11.36 -16.07
CA LEU A 140 -16.99 -12.50 -15.15
C LEU A 140 -18.40 -13.13 -15.11
N PRO A 141 -18.52 -14.42 -14.74
CA PRO A 141 -19.83 -15.01 -14.50
C PRO A 141 -20.53 -14.31 -13.33
N GLU A 142 -21.85 -14.15 -13.40
CA GLU A 142 -22.63 -13.51 -12.32
C GLU A 142 -22.55 -14.29 -11.00
N LYS A 143 -22.48 -15.63 -11.09
CA LYS A 143 -22.36 -16.55 -9.96
C LYS A 143 -21.26 -17.57 -10.17
N ILE A 144 -20.54 -17.89 -9.11
CA ILE A 144 -19.55 -18.97 -9.06
C ILE A 144 -19.95 -19.87 -7.89
N ASN A 145 -20.14 -21.16 -8.14
CA ASN A 145 -20.59 -22.14 -7.13
C ASN A 145 -21.81 -21.65 -6.32
N PHE A 146 -22.81 -21.12 -7.03
CA PHE A 146 -24.05 -20.53 -6.49
C PHE A 146 -23.90 -19.26 -5.62
N GLN A 147 -22.69 -18.73 -5.46
CA GLN A 147 -22.43 -17.47 -4.76
C GLN A 147 -22.28 -16.32 -5.76
N ASP A 148 -22.78 -15.14 -5.41
CA ASP A 148 -22.63 -13.94 -6.26
C ASP A 148 -21.16 -13.56 -6.39
N SER A 149 -20.68 -13.40 -7.62
CA SER A 149 -19.24 -13.22 -7.90
C SER A 149 -18.66 -11.96 -7.26
N ASN A 150 -19.46 -10.91 -7.05
CA ASN A 150 -19.02 -9.70 -6.34
C ASN A 150 -18.56 -9.96 -4.90
N LYS A 151 -18.99 -11.05 -4.25
CA LYS A 151 -18.61 -11.38 -2.86
C LYS A 151 -17.33 -12.21 -2.74
N LEU A 152 -16.80 -12.67 -3.88
CA LEU A 152 -15.71 -13.66 -3.94
C LEU A 152 -14.31 -13.03 -4.09
N TYR A 153 -14.21 -11.71 -3.96
CA TYR A 153 -12.92 -11.02 -3.86
C TYR A 153 -12.33 -11.15 -2.43
N PRO A 154 -11.01 -11.32 -2.27
CA PRO A 154 -9.99 -11.45 -3.30
C PRO A 154 -9.76 -12.90 -3.77
N GLU A 155 -10.45 -13.88 -3.18
CA GLU A 155 -10.17 -15.32 -3.34
C GLU A 155 -10.06 -15.77 -4.80
N ILE A 156 -11.06 -15.42 -5.62
CA ILE A 156 -11.09 -15.83 -7.04
C ILE A 156 -9.96 -15.17 -7.83
N LEU A 157 -9.63 -13.91 -7.52
CA LEU A 157 -8.51 -13.23 -8.15
C LEU A 157 -7.18 -13.93 -7.82
N GLN A 158 -6.97 -14.37 -6.56
CA GLN A 158 -5.74 -15.06 -6.18
C GLN A 158 -5.57 -16.37 -6.95
N LYS A 159 -6.64 -17.17 -6.99
CA LYS A 159 -6.67 -18.45 -7.74
C LYS A 159 -6.42 -18.23 -9.22
N LEU A 160 -7.03 -17.18 -9.80
CA LEU A 160 -6.82 -16.80 -11.19
C LEU A 160 -5.37 -16.39 -11.48
N ILE A 161 -4.75 -15.56 -10.63
CA ILE A 161 -3.35 -15.13 -10.82
C ILE A 161 -2.41 -16.34 -10.75
N GLU A 162 -2.60 -17.23 -9.79
CA GLU A 162 -1.77 -18.43 -9.66
C GLU A 162 -1.97 -19.39 -10.84
N TYR A 163 -3.20 -19.52 -11.34
CA TYR A 163 -3.48 -20.28 -12.55
C TYR A 163 -2.77 -19.69 -13.78
N VAL A 164 -2.88 -18.37 -14.00
CA VAL A 164 -2.22 -17.71 -15.13
C VAL A 164 -0.71 -17.89 -15.06
N LYS A 165 -0.10 -17.74 -13.86
CA LYS A 165 1.32 -18.04 -13.65
C LYS A 165 1.65 -19.46 -14.08
N TRP A 166 0.92 -20.44 -13.56
CA TRP A 166 1.15 -21.84 -13.91
C TRP A 166 1.04 -22.08 -15.42
N TYR A 167 -0.02 -21.58 -16.06
CA TYR A 167 -0.32 -21.82 -17.46
C TYR A 167 0.76 -21.27 -18.39
N CYS A 168 1.24 -20.04 -18.17
CA CYS A 168 2.25 -19.44 -19.04
C CYS A 168 3.71 -19.67 -18.59
N LYS A 169 3.95 -20.41 -17.49
CA LYS A 169 5.29 -20.57 -16.89
C LYS A 169 6.34 -20.98 -17.92
N ASP A 170 6.10 -22.04 -18.66
CA ASP A 170 7.11 -22.60 -19.56
C ASP A 170 7.35 -21.71 -20.77
N LYS A 171 6.30 -21.07 -21.31
CA LYS A 171 6.45 -20.11 -22.41
C LYS A 171 7.19 -18.85 -22.00
N VAL A 172 6.87 -18.30 -20.83
CA VAL A 172 7.65 -17.17 -20.30
C VAL A 172 9.10 -17.59 -20.08
N ARG A 173 9.37 -18.79 -19.56
CA ARG A 173 10.75 -19.31 -19.38
C ARG A 173 11.49 -19.38 -20.71
N GLU A 174 10.88 -19.94 -21.75
CA GLU A 174 11.45 -20.04 -23.10
C GLU A 174 11.80 -18.66 -23.67
N GLU A 175 10.86 -17.71 -23.63
CA GLU A 175 11.05 -16.35 -24.16
C GLU A 175 12.10 -15.55 -23.39
N LEU A 176 12.17 -15.71 -22.07
CA LEU A 176 13.22 -15.08 -21.26
C LEU A 176 14.61 -15.63 -21.62
N LEU A 177 14.73 -16.94 -21.80
CA LEU A 177 15.99 -17.58 -22.20
C LEU A 177 16.38 -17.25 -23.64
N ALA A 178 15.41 -16.98 -24.51
CA ALA A 178 15.64 -16.46 -25.86
C ALA A 178 16.14 -15.00 -25.84
N LEU A 179 15.67 -14.19 -24.88
CA LEU A 179 16.13 -12.82 -24.69
C LEU A 179 17.58 -12.76 -24.21
N ASP A 180 17.93 -13.53 -23.17
CA ASP A 180 19.29 -13.52 -22.60
C ASP A 180 19.56 -14.71 -21.66
N SER A 181 20.83 -14.88 -21.24
CA SER A 181 21.22 -15.86 -20.23
C SER A 181 20.68 -15.49 -18.83
N PRO A 182 20.45 -16.49 -17.94
CA PRO A 182 20.03 -16.22 -16.55
C PRO A 182 20.93 -15.24 -15.79
N ILE A 183 22.24 -15.26 -16.05
CA ILE A 183 23.22 -14.35 -15.44
C ILE A 183 22.98 -12.89 -15.87
N ASN A 184 22.61 -12.66 -17.12
CA ASN A 184 22.35 -11.32 -17.61
C ASN A 184 20.94 -10.85 -17.22
N ILE A 185 19.95 -11.75 -17.24
CA ILE A 185 18.60 -11.46 -16.72
C ILE A 185 18.67 -11.00 -15.27
N SER A 186 19.41 -11.71 -14.40
CA SER A 186 19.56 -11.35 -12.98
C SER A 186 20.12 -9.93 -12.80
N LYS A 187 21.15 -9.57 -13.58
CA LYS A 187 21.72 -8.21 -13.60
C LYS A 187 20.72 -7.16 -14.09
N ARG A 188 19.96 -7.45 -15.15
CA ARG A 188 18.96 -6.53 -15.72
C ARG A 188 17.87 -6.19 -14.73
N VAL A 189 17.33 -7.20 -14.03
CA VAL A 189 16.26 -6.99 -13.04
C VAL A 189 16.79 -6.57 -11.66
N GLY A 190 18.10 -6.71 -11.41
CA GLY A 190 18.73 -6.37 -10.14
C GLY A 190 18.44 -7.37 -9.02
N LYS A 191 18.33 -8.66 -9.35
CA LYS A 191 18.13 -9.77 -8.39
C LYS A 191 19.36 -10.68 -8.38
N ASN A 192 19.56 -11.43 -7.29
CA ASN A 192 20.64 -12.42 -7.25
C ASN A 192 20.31 -13.60 -8.18
N LEU A 193 21.32 -14.20 -8.80
CA LEU A 193 21.11 -15.35 -9.69
C LEU A 193 20.39 -16.49 -8.96
N GLU A 194 20.85 -16.81 -7.74
CA GLU A 194 20.27 -17.85 -6.88
C GLU A 194 18.80 -17.60 -6.53
N GLU A 195 18.35 -16.34 -6.53
CA GLU A 195 16.96 -15.99 -6.27
C GLU A 195 16.06 -16.28 -7.47
N ILE A 196 16.59 -16.31 -8.70
CA ILE A 196 15.78 -16.45 -9.92
C ILE A 196 15.92 -17.81 -10.59
N VAL A 197 16.73 -18.71 -10.04
CA VAL A 197 16.90 -20.08 -10.55
C VAL A 197 16.42 -21.12 -9.53
N SER A 198 16.13 -22.32 -10.02
CA SER A 198 15.87 -23.54 -9.26
C SER A 198 16.68 -24.68 -9.88
N GLU A 199 16.53 -25.90 -9.35
CA GLU A 199 17.10 -27.11 -9.97
C GLU A 199 16.57 -27.34 -11.40
N GLU A 200 15.38 -26.83 -11.72
CA GLU A 200 14.75 -26.91 -13.04
C GLU A 200 15.17 -25.78 -13.99
N GLY A 201 16.10 -24.90 -13.56
CA GLY A 201 16.58 -23.77 -14.34
C GLY A 201 15.94 -22.44 -13.95
N LEU A 202 15.74 -21.54 -14.92
CA LEU A 202 15.20 -20.21 -14.68
C LEU A 202 13.74 -20.29 -14.18
N GLU A 203 13.42 -19.59 -13.09
CA GLU A 203 12.08 -19.48 -12.53
C GLU A 203 11.46 -18.12 -12.90
N PRO A 204 10.56 -18.05 -13.91
CA PRO A 204 10.09 -16.79 -14.47
C PRO A 204 9.42 -15.87 -13.45
N PHE A 205 8.58 -16.42 -12.58
CA PHE A 205 7.87 -15.63 -11.56
C PHE A 205 8.70 -15.34 -10.32
N LYS A 206 9.98 -15.73 -10.31
CA LYS A 206 10.99 -15.14 -9.41
C LYS A 206 11.71 -13.97 -10.08
N VAL A 207 11.74 -13.91 -11.42
CA VAL A 207 12.21 -12.74 -12.19
C VAL A 207 11.17 -11.62 -12.14
N VAL A 208 9.93 -11.92 -12.49
CA VAL A 208 8.80 -10.99 -12.54
C VAL A 208 7.84 -11.25 -11.38
N SER A 209 7.51 -10.21 -10.60
CA SER A 209 6.50 -10.33 -9.55
C SER A 209 5.11 -10.21 -10.16
N MET A 210 4.19 -11.08 -9.77
CA MET A 210 2.77 -10.94 -10.06
C MET A 210 2.04 -11.13 -8.74
N ASP A 211 2.02 -10.05 -7.96
CA ASP A 211 1.51 -10.09 -6.59
C ASP A 211 -0.01 -10.18 -6.57
N VAL A 212 -0.49 -10.86 -5.54
CA VAL A 212 -1.92 -10.99 -5.26
C VAL A 212 -2.36 -9.81 -4.41
N PHE A 213 -3.44 -9.15 -4.81
CA PHE A 213 -3.92 -7.95 -4.15
C PHE A 213 -4.77 -8.24 -2.91
N GLY A 214 -4.62 -7.36 -1.92
CA GLY A 214 -5.43 -7.34 -0.71
C GLY A 214 -6.74 -6.56 -0.85
N LEU A 215 -7.49 -6.49 0.25
CA LEU A 215 -8.74 -5.71 0.31
C LEU A 215 -8.44 -4.21 0.15
N ARG A 216 -9.29 -3.53 -0.62
CA ARG A 216 -9.20 -2.12 -0.98
C ARG A 216 -7.88 -1.73 -1.66
N HIS A 217 -7.28 -2.65 -2.40
CA HIS A 217 -6.08 -2.38 -3.17
C HIS A 217 -6.34 -1.28 -4.22
N LEU A 218 -5.38 -0.36 -4.36
CA LEU A 218 -5.46 0.77 -5.26
C LEU A 218 -4.51 0.59 -6.44
N PHE A 219 -5.00 0.87 -7.64
CA PHE A 219 -4.17 0.91 -8.85
C PHE A 219 -4.24 2.29 -9.50
N ARG A 220 -3.16 2.68 -10.17
CA ARG A 220 -3.12 3.93 -10.94
C ARG A 220 -4.17 3.92 -12.05
N LEU A 221 -5.06 4.91 -12.05
CA LEU A 221 -6.12 5.01 -13.05
C LEU A 221 -5.54 5.25 -14.46
N PRO A 222 -6.21 4.77 -15.53
CA PRO A 222 -5.86 5.14 -16.88
C PRO A 222 -5.85 6.67 -17.06
N TYR A 223 -4.93 7.15 -17.87
CA TYR A 223 -4.64 8.56 -18.12
C TYR A 223 -4.14 9.37 -16.92
N SER A 224 -3.94 8.75 -15.76
CA SER A 224 -3.25 9.39 -14.65
C SER A 224 -1.73 9.38 -14.84
N LEU A 225 -1.05 10.45 -14.42
CA LEU A 225 0.40 10.58 -14.51
C LEU A 225 1.11 9.72 -13.47
N HIS A 226 2.28 9.19 -13.82
CA HIS A 226 3.17 8.50 -12.91
C HIS A 226 4.00 9.48 -12.07
N GLU A 227 4.08 9.27 -10.75
CA GLU A 227 4.58 10.28 -9.81
C GLU A 227 6.06 10.62 -10.02
N LYS A 228 6.84 9.65 -10.51
CA LYS A 228 8.30 9.80 -10.71
C LYS A 228 8.68 10.19 -12.12
N THR A 229 7.97 9.68 -13.12
CA THR A 229 8.33 9.79 -14.54
C THR A 229 7.47 10.82 -15.28
N LEU A 230 6.30 11.15 -14.72
CA LEU A 230 5.27 11.98 -15.35
C LEU A 230 4.78 11.43 -16.71
N LEU A 231 5.04 10.15 -16.98
CA LEU A 231 4.44 9.46 -18.10
C LEU A 231 3.00 9.11 -17.76
N VAL A 232 2.15 9.12 -18.77
CA VAL A 232 0.73 8.81 -18.68
C VAL A 232 0.56 7.30 -18.50
N SER A 233 -0.31 6.88 -17.58
CA SER A 233 -0.79 5.50 -17.57
C SER A 233 -1.68 5.27 -18.79
N LEU A 234 -1.10 4.78 -19.87
CA LEU A 234 -1.71 4.87 -21.19
C LEU A 234 -2.38 3.54 -21.57
N PRO A 235 -3.71 3.49 -21.73
CA PRO A 235 -4.38 2.36 -22.38
C PRO A 235 -3.85 2.18 -23.80
N ILE A 236 -3.56 0.93 -24.17
CA ILE A 236 -3.06 0.55 -25.49
C ILE A 236 -3.78 -0.69 -25.98
N LYS A 237 -3.79 -0.87 -27.30
CA LYS A 237 -4.27 -2.12 -27.89
C LYS A 237 -3.27 -3.26 -27.65
N PRO A 238 -3.73 -4.50 -27.38
CA PRO A 238 -2.86 -5.65 -27.15
C PRO A 238 -1.80 -5.86 -28.24
N GLU A 239 -2.15 -5.63 -29.51
CA GLU A 239 -1.26 -5.84 -30.66
C GLU A 239 -0.11 -4.83 -30.72
N ARG A 240 -0.17 -3.75 -29.92
CA ARG A 240 0.86 -2.70 -29.90
C ARG A 240 1.98 -2.96 -28.91
N ILE A 241 1.88 -3.97 -28.03
CA ILE A 241 2.83 -4.16 -26.92
C ILE A 241 4.28 -4.24 -27.39
N ASP A 242 4.56 -5.01 -28.45
CA ASP A 242 5.92 -5.17 -28.98
C ASP A 242 6.53 -3.85 -29.46
N LYS A 243 5.70 -3.00 -30.07
CA LYS A 243 6.13 -1.75 -30.70
C LYS A 243 6.00 -0.54 -29.79
N PHE A 244 5.51 -0.74 -28.57
CA PHE A 244 5.21 0.36 -27.67
C PHE A 244 6.50 0.90 -27.05
N GLU A 245 6.71 2.19 -27.22
CA GLU A 245 7.84 2.93 -26.64
C GLU A 245 7.35 3.88 -25.53
N LYS A 246 8.16 4.08 -24.49
CA LYS A 246 7.74 4.86 -23.30
C LYS A 246 7.48 6.32 -23.64
N GLU A 247 8.15 6.84 -24.65
CA GLU A 247 8.02 8.20 -25.16
C GLU A 247 6.62 8.47 -25.71
N GLU A 248 5.90 7.43 -26.16
CA GLU A 248 4.50 7.56 -26.57
C GLU A 248 3.59 7.97 -25.40
N ALA A 249 3.98 7.64 -24.17
CA ALA A 249 3.26 8.00 -22.95
C ALA A 249 3.64 9.39 -22.40
N LEU A 250 4.42 10.19 -23.13
CA LEU A 250 4.62 11.59 -22.78
C LEU A 250 3.29 12.36 -22.91
N PRO A 251 2.88 13.19 -21.92
CA PRO A 251 1.63 13.95 -21.96
C PRO A 251 1.36 14.71 -23.27
N GLU A 252 2.42 15.24 -23.89
CA GLU A 252 2.42 15.95 -25.17
C GLU A 252 2.12 15.03 -26.38
N ASN A 253 2.43 13.75 -26.30
CA ASN A 253 2.24 12.76 -27.37
C ASN A 253 0.90 12.02 -27.24
N VAL A 254 0.29 12.01 -26.06
CA VAL A 254 -0.90 11.20 -25.81
C VAL A 254 -2.18 11.84 -26.34
N LYS A 255 -2.88 11.07 -27.18
CA LYS A 255 -4.30 11.25 -27.50
C LYS A 255 -5.14 10.30 -26.65
N VAL A 256 -6.17 10.82 -25.99
CA VAL A 256 -7.15 10.01 -25.25
C VAL A 256 -8.10 9.37 -26.25
N SER A 257 -8.00 8.06 -26.45
CA SER A 257 -8.79 7.32 -27.45
C SER A 257 -9.09 5.89 -27.05
N GLU A 258 -8.10 5.18 -26.48
CA GLU A 258 -8.28 3.80 -26.02
C GLU A 258 -8.92 3.76 -24.63
N LYS A 259 -9.86 2.84 -24.44
CA LYS A 259 -10.52 2.66 -23.15
C LYS A 259 -9.78 1.61 -22.31
N PHE A 260 -10.03 1.65 -21.00
CA PHE A 260 -9.54 0.65 -20.06
C PHE A 260 -10.64 0.37 -19.04
N LEU A 261 -10.95 -0.92 -18.82
CA LEU A 261 -12.08 -1.36 -17.98
C LEU A 261 -13.44 -0.82 -18.47
N GLU A 262 -13.69 -0.86 -19.78
CA GLU A 262 -15.01 -0.55 -20.30
C GLU A 262 -16.03 -1.60 -19.83
N THR A 263 -17.18 -1.13 -19.34
CA THR A 263 -18.22 -2.01 -18.76
C THR A 263 -19.17 -2.58 -19.80
N LYS A 264 -19.20 -1.99 -21.01
CA LYS A 264 -19.99 -2.47 -22.14
C LYS A 264 -19.24 -3.60 -22.85
N VAL A 265 -19.15 -4.74 -22.19
CA VAL A 265 -18.51 -5.95 -22.71
C VAL A 265 -19.51 -7.08 -22.85
N LYS A 266 -19.11 -8.14 -23.54
CA LYS A 266 -19.91 -9.36 -23.62
C LYS A 266 -19.95 -9.99 -22.22
N MET A 267 -21.14 -10.20 -21.68
CA MET A 267 -21.32 -10.88 -20.40
C MET A 267 -20.79 -12.32 -20.49
N HIS A 268 -20.22 -12.82 -19.39
CA HIS A 268 -19.67 -14.18 -19.27
C HIS A 268 -18.48 -14.49 -20.22
N ASP A 269 -17.86 -13.48 -20.81
CA ASP A 269 -16.76 -13.68 -21.75
C ASP A 269 -15.47 -14.24 -21.13
N ALA A 270 -15.32 -14.14 -19.80
CA ALA A 270 -14.23 -14.74 -19.05
C ALA A 270 -14.61 -16.03 -18.29
N GLU A 271 -15.79 -16.59 -18.54
CA GLU A 271 -16.31 -17.74 -17.80
C GLU A 271 -15.41 -18.98 -17.91
N ALA A 272 -14.96 -19.34 -19.11
CA ALA A 272 -14.07 -20.49 -19.33
C ALA A 272 -12.75 -20.35 -18.55
N LEU A 273 -12.12 -19.17 -18.59
CA LEU A 273 -10.91 -18.87 -17.81
C LEU A 273 -11.13 -19.05 -16.31
N ILE A 274 -12.27 -18.58 -15.78
CA ILE A 274 -12.60 -18.74 -14.37
C ILE A 274 -12.83 -20.21 -14.00
N ILE A 275 -13.55 -20.98 -14.82
CA ILE A 275 -13.79 -22.40 -14.58
C ILE A 275 -12.46 -23.16 -14.51
N GLU A 276 -11.59 -22.99 -15.52
CA GLU A 276 -10.30 -23.69 -15.57
C GLU A 276 -9.39 -23.30 -14.41
N ALA A 277 -9.33 -22.01 -14.06
CA ALA A 277 -8.56 -21.53 -12.93
C ALA A 277 -9.02 -22.14 -11.60
N LEU A 278 -10.34 -22.28 -11.40
CA LEU A 278 -10.89 -22.87 -10.18
C LEU A 278 -10.71 -24.38 -10.11
N ASP A 279 -10.88 -25.09 -11.22
CA ASP A 279 -10.62 -26.53 -11.30
C ASP A 279 -9.14 -26.83 -11.03
N TRP A 280 -8.25 -26.05 -11.63
CA TRP A 280 -6.81 -26.15 -11.38
C TRP A 280 -6.48 -25.86 -9.92
N ALA A 281 -7.02 -24.77 -9.35
CA ALA A 281 -6.75 -24.39 -7.97
C ALA A 281 -7.26 -25.43 -6.96
N ALA A 282 -8.42 -26.07 -7.24
CA ALA A 282 -8.97 -27.14 -6.43
C ALA A 282 -8.06 -28.39 -6.46
N ARG A 283 -7.56 -28.78 -7.65
CA ARG A 283 -6.64 -29.91 -7.82
C ARG A 283 -5.29 -29.70 -7.11
N HIS A 284 -4.79 -28.46 -7.14
CA HIS A 284 -3.49 -28.10 -6.56
C HIS A 284 -3.58 -27.59 -5.12
N LYS A 285 -4.79 -27.58 -4.53
CA LYS A 285 -5.06 -27.13 -3.15
C LYS A 285 -4.47 -25.75 -2.85
N VAL A 286 -4.67 -24.81 -3.77
CA VAL A 286 -4.17 -23.44 -3.62
C VAL A 286 -4.81 -22.79 -2.40
N GLU A 287 -4.00 -22.45 -1.40
CA GLU A 287 -4.43 -21.72 -0.22
C GLU A 287 -4.48 -20.22 -0.53
N THR A 288 -5.66 -19.62 -0.36
CA THR A 288 -5.83 -18.17 -0.49
C THR A 288 -5.63 -17.48 0.84
N LYS A 289 -4.93 -16.34 0.84
CA LYS A 289 -4.66 -15.56 2.04
C LYS A 289 -5.44 -14.26 1.97
N LEU A 290 -6.21 -13.95 3.02
CA LEU A 290 -6.75 -12.60 3.17
C LEU A 290 -5.60 -11.65 3.50
N ILE A 291 -5.09 -10.99 2.47
CA ILE A 291 -4.13 -9.89 2.63
C ILE A 291 -4.95 -8.68 3.06
N VAL A 292 -5.11 -8.51 4.37
CA VAL A 292 -5.49 -7.21 4.90
C VAL A 292 -4.22 -6.38 4.80
N GLU A 293 -4.19 -5.39 3.90
CA GLU A 293 -3.14 -4.37 3.94
C GLU A 293 -3.29 -3.66 5.30
N GLU A 294 -2.57 -4.15 6.30
CA GLU A 294 -2.32 -3.38 7.50
C GLU A 294 -1.72 -2.08 7.01
N VAL A 295 -2.43 -0.98 7.21
CA VAL A 295 -1.87 0.36 7.13
C VAL A 295 -0.84 0.42 8.25
N THR A 296 0.33 -0.17 8.02
CA THR A 296 1.48 -0.02 8.88
C THR A 296 1.88 1.43 8.68
N PRO A 297 1.68 2.31 9.67
CA PRO A 297 2.14 3.68 9.53
C PRO A 297 3.63 3.58 9.29
N ILE A 298 4.09 4.05 8.13
CA ILE A 298 5.49 4.05 7.70
C ILE A 298 6.34 4.42 8.91
N ARG A 299 6.99 3.41 9.51
CA ARG A 299 7.86 3.58 10.67
C ARG A 299 9.09 4.31 10.15
N LYS A 300 9.07 5.64 10.14
CA LYS A 300 10.31 6.41 10.07
C LYS A 300 11.16 5.93 11.24
N LYS A 301 12.30 5.28 10.98
CA LYS A 301 13.30 4.99 12.02
C LYS A 301 13.71 6.32 12.64
N ILE A 302 13.13 6.66 13.79
CA ILE A 302 13.48 7.86 14.55
C ILE A 302 14.86 7.56 15.16
N LYS A 303 15.87 8.39 14.86
CA LYS A 303 17.16 8.30 15.57
C LYS A 303 16.91 8.52 17.07
N LYS A 304 17.48 7.65 17.91
CA LYS A 304 17.38 7.72 19.38
C LYS A 304 17.56 9.16 19.89
N ILE A 305 16.52 9.71 20.50
CA ILE A 305 16.53 11.04 21.08
C ILE A 305 17.13 10.97 22.49
N PRO A 306 18.19 11.75 22.80
CA PRO A 306 18.84 11.70 24.11
C PRO A 306 18.01 12.39 25.20
N GLU A 307 18.30 12.04 26.46
CA GLU A 307 17.52 12.44 27.64
C GLU A 307 17.46 13.95 27.88
N ASP A 308 18.44 14.71 27.39
CA ASP A 308 18.50 16.17 27.52
C ASP A 308 17.25 16.86 26.94
N PHE A 309 16.63 16.21 25.95
CA PHE A 309 15.43 16.71 25.28
C PHE A 309 14.12 16.30 25.96
N PHE A 310 14.17 15.49 27.03
CA PHE A 310 12.96 14.97 27.65
C PHE A 310 12.23 16.04 28.48
N PRO A 311 10.89 15.96 28.57
CA PRO A 311 10.09 16.90 29.34
C PRO A 311 10.32 16.74 30.85
N PRO A 312 10.01 17.77 31.65
CA PRO A 312 10.19 17.75 33.11
C PRO A 312 9.48 16.58 33.78
N CYS A 313 8.27 16.23 33.35
CA CYS A 313 7.51 15.11 33.90
C CYS A 313 8.21 13.75 33.75
N ILE A 314 8.87 13.48 32.62
CA ILE A 314 9.60 12.23 32.40
C ILE A 314 10.89 12.22 33.23
N LYS A 315 11.60 13.37 33.30
CA LYS A 315 12.79 13.52 34.15
C LYS A 315 12.46 13.32 35.62
N LYS A 316 11.34 13.85 36.09
CA LYS A 316 10.87 13.69 37.46
C LYS A 316 10.54 12.23 37.78
N ILE A 317 9.88 11.52 36.86
CA ILE A 317 9.69 10.07 37.00
C ILE A 317 11.04 9.36 37.17
N PHE A 318 12.07 9.71 36.37
CA PHE A 318 13.39 9.08 36.44
C PHE A 318 14.17 9.28 37.75
N ASN A 319 13.73 10.21 38.60
CA ASN A 319 14.30 10.42 39.93
C ASN A 319 13.79 9.40 40.97
N GLY A 320 12.82 8.54 40.61
CA GLY A 320 12.22 7.56 41.50
C GLY A 320 10.86 8.03 42.05
N LEU A 321 10.01 7.08 42.44
CA LEU A 321 8.64 7.34 42.88
C LEU A 321 8.21 6.50 44.08
N ASN A 322 7.50 7.15 45.01
CA ASN A 322 6.87 6.54 46.19
C ASN A 322 5.45 5.99 45.91
N ASP A 323 4.78 6.51 44.87
CA ASP A 323 3.52 5.99 44.36
C ASP A 323 3.46 6.11 42.82
N GLY A 324 2.56 5.38 42.17
CA GLY A 324 2.34 5.51 40.72
C GLY A 324 3.31 4.72 39.84
N ARG A 325 4.25 3.95 40.41
CA ARG A 325 5.29 3.20 39.68
C ARG A 325 4.75 2.36 38.53
N LYS A 326 3.66 1.60 38.73
CA LYS A 326 3.05 0.77 37.67
C LYS A 326 2.53 1.61 36.49
N ARG A 327 1.92 2.76 36.78
CA ARG A 327 1.45 3.73 35.78
C ARG A 327 2.65 4.36 35.04
N SER A 328 3.70 4.68 35.79
CA SER A 328 4.96 5.19 35.23
C SER A 328 5.68 4.19 34.33
N THR A 329 5.58 2.88 34.59
CA THR A 329 6.10 1.86 33.66
C THR A 329 5.46 1.98 32.28
N PHE A 330 4.13 2.11 32.21
CA PHE A 330 3.42 2.32 30.95
C PHE A 330 3.83 3.64 30.26
N ILE A 331 3.93 4.72 31.03
CA ILE A 331 4.37 6.03 30.54
C ILE A 331 5.77 5.95 29.92
N LEU A 332 6.73 5.39 30.65
CA LEU A 332 8.14 5.35 30.25
C LEU A 332 8.37 4.47 29.03
N ILE A 333 7.77 3.27 28.99
CA ILE A 333 7.93 2.36 27.83
C ILE A 333 7.39 3.04 26.57
N ASN A 334 6.19 3.58 26.63
CA ASN A 334 5.57 4.21 25.45
C ASN A 334 6.29 5.49 25.04
N PHE A 335 6.71 6.32 26.00
CA PHE A 335 7.51 7.51 25.70
C PHE A 335 8.84 7.14 25.03
N LEU A 336 9.64 6.25 25.63
CA LEU A 336 10.97 5.89 25.13
C LEU A 336 10.92 5.19 23.76
N ARG A 337 9.93 4.32 23.52
CA ARG A 337 9.69 3.73 22.19
C ARG A 337 9.43 4.81 21.14
N ASN A 338 8.63 5.82 21.47
CA ASN A 338 8.39 6.96 20.58
C ASN A 338 9.62 7.86 20.40
N MET A 339 10.60 7.79 21.30
CA MET A 339 11.90 8.49 21.19
C MET A 339 12.96 7.70 20.42
N GLY A 340 12.62 6.52 19.86
CA GLY A 340 13.55 5.69 19.10
C GLY A 340 14.56 4.94 19.97
N TRP A 341 14.20 4.60 21.20
CA TRP A 341 15.01 3.74 22.06
C TRP A 341 14.70 2.26 21.80
N GLU A 342 15.74 1.43 21.75
CA GLU A 342 15.64 -0.01 21.48
C GLU A 342 15.35 -0.82 22.76
N PHE A 343 15.03 -2.11 22.60
CA PHE A 343 14.63 -3.00 23.70
C PHE A 343 15.64 -3.04 24.85
N ASP A 344 16.93 -3.22 24.55
CA ASP A 344 17.97 -3.34 25.58
C ASP A 344 18.17 -2.02 26.33
N ASP A 345 18.11 -0.89 25.62
CA ASP A 345 18.21 0.45 26.19
C ASP A 345 17.05 0.75 27.15
N ILE A 346 15.82 0.43 26.73
CA ILE A 346 14.61 0.65 27.55
C ILE A 346 14.64 -0.26 28.77
N SER A 347 15.04 -1.53 28.60
CA SER A 347 15.12 -2.49 29.68
C SER A 347 16.12 -2.04 30.75
N LYS A 348 17.34 -1.70 30.35
CA LYS A 348 18.36 -1.18 31.26
C LYS A 348 17.89 0.09 31.96
N LYS A 349 17.30 1.05 31.22
CA LYS A 349 16.83 2.31 31.80
C LYS A 349 15.71 2.11 32.83
N LEU A 350 14.81 1.17 32.59
CA LEU A 350 13.72 0.84 33.53
C LEU A 350 14.23 0.10 34.76
N GLU A 351 15.26 -0.74 34.63
CA GLU A 351 15.91 -1.38 35.77
C GLU A 351 16.62 -0.33 36.64
N ASP A 352 17.43 0.55 36.05
CA ASP A 352 18.10 1.66 36.75
C ASP A 352 17.10 2.60 37.44
N TRP A 353 15.97 2.89 36.79
CA TRP A 353 14.90 3.68 37.36
C TRP A 353 14.21 2.95 38.53
N ASN A 354 14.00 1.64 38.41
CA ASN A 354 13.34 0.86 39.45
C ASN A 354 14.18 0.73 40.72
N GLU A 355 15.50 0.80 40.61
CA GLU A 355 16.39 0.85 41.77
C GLU A 355 16.18 2.11 42.63
N LYS A 356 15.72 3.21 42.03
CA LYS A 356 15.41 4.48 42.71
C LYS A 356 13.99 4.54 43.28
N ASN A 357 13.17 3.54 43.01
CA ASN A 357 11.77 3.50 43.42
C ASN A 357 11.59 2.86 44.80
N PHE A 358 10.67 3.39 45.60
CA PHE A 358 10.32 2.80 46.89
C PHE A 358 8.80 2.59 47.05
N PRO A 359 8.31 1.37 47.32
CA PRO A 359 9.02 0.08 47.16
C PRO A 359 9.33 -0.21 45.68
N LYS A 360 10.35 -1.01 45.41
CA LYS A 360 10.71 -1.46 44.05
C LYS A 360 9.59 -2.30 43.42
N LEU A 361 9.42 -2.21 42.10
CA LEU A 361 8.59 -3.15 41.34
C LEU A 361 9.31 -4.50 41.20
N ARG A 362 8.55 -5.59 41.16
CA ARG A 362 9.10 -6.92 40.87
C ARG A 362 9.71 -6.95 39.48
N THR A 363 10.92 -7.50 39.33
CA THR A 363 11.64 -7.58 38.05
C THR A 363 10.80 -8.27 36.95
N ASN A 364 10.05 -9.32 37.31
CA ASN A 364 9.16 -10.01 36.39
C ASN A 364 8.01 -9.13 35.86
N TYR A 365 7.52 -8.18 36.66
CA TYR A 365 6.50 -7.23 36.20
C TYR A 365 7.07 -6.34 35.09
N LEU A 366 8.27 -5.76 35.29
CA LEU A 366 8.93 -4.92 34.29
C LEU A 366 9.19 -5.69 32.99
N ARG A 367 9.78 -6.88 33.08
CA ARG A 367 10.04 -7.75 31.91
C ARG A 367 8.76 -8.07 31.14
N THR A 368 7.68 -8.39 31.84
CA THR A 368 6.38 -8.69 31.21
C THR A 368 5.82 -7.47 30.50
N GLN A 369 5.86 -6.30 31.14
CA GLN A 369 5.37 -5.05 30.55
C GLN A 369 6.18 -4.64 29.31
N ILE A 370 7.52 -4.71 29.36
CA ILE A 370 8.37 -4.35 28.22
C ILE A 370 8.11 -5.31 27.05
N ARG A 371 8.10 -6.62 27.29
CA ARG A 371 7.82 -7.62 26.24
C ARG A 371 6.45 -7.41 25.60
N TRP A 372 5.40 -7.19 26.41
CA TRP A 372 4.05 -6.96 25.88
C TRP A 372 4.00 -5.73 24.97
N HIS A 373 4.59 -4.61 25.40
CA HIS A 373 4.62 -3.38 24.61
C HIS A 373 5.43 -3.56 23.32
N MET A 374 6.57 -4.25 23.38
CA MET A 374 7.45 -4.43 22.23
C MET A 374 6.88 -5.37 21.17
N ARG A 375 6.00 -6.29 21.57
CA ARG A 375 5.19 -7.10 20.66
C ARG A 375 4.08 -6.30 19.98
N GLN A 376 3.72 -5.11 20.47
CA GLN A 376 2.71 -4.29 19.82
C GLN A 376 3.27 -3.69 18.53
N GLU A 377 2.59 -3.96 17.42
CA GLU A 377 2.88 -3.41 16.09
C GLU A 377 2.78 -1.88 16.05
N ARG A 378 1.90 -1.30 16.88
CA ARG A 378 1.81 0.16 17.06
C ARG A 378 2.68 0.66 18.21
N ASN A 379 3.36 1.80 17.98
CA ASN A 379 3.91 2.60 19.06
C ASN A 379 2.75 3.32 19.76
N LEU A 380 2.26 2.71 20.84
CA LEU A 380 1.27 3.36 21.71
C LEU A 380 1.84 4.70 22.20
N LEU A 381 1.00 5.73 22.22
CA LEU A 381 1.37 7.01 22.80
C LEU A 381 1.31 6.91 24.33
N PRO A 382 2.22 7.58 25.05
CA PRO A 382 2.00 7.81 26.46
C PRO A 382 0.74 8.69 26.63
N PRO A 383 0.06 8.65 27.80
CA PRO A 383 -1.13 9.44 28.07
C PRO A 383 -0.91 10.95 27.85
N ASN A 384 -1.99 11.69 27.62
CA ASN A 384 -1.92 13.15 27.56
C ASN A 384 -1.64 13.76 28.94
N CYS A 385 -1.00 14.93 28.96
CA CYS A 385 -0.64 15.63 30.19
C CYS A 385 -1.88 15.95 31.06
N GLU A 386 -2.99 16.31 30.41
CA GLU A 386 -4.28 16.66 31.04
C GLU A 386 -5.02 15.45 31.65
N ASN A 387 -4.54 14.22 31.42
CA ASN A 387 -5.20 13.04 31.97
C ASN A 387 -4.94 12.92 33.48
N GLU A 388 -6.00 13.16 34.26
CA GLU A 388 -5.98 13.17 35.72
C GLU A 388 -5.41 11.88 36.32
N ASN A 389 -5.65 10.72 35.69
CA ASN A 389 -5.25 9.41 36.21
C ASN A 389 -3.77 9.06 36.02
N PHE A 390 -3.00 9.91 35.33
CA PHE A 390 -1.58 9.68 35.07
C PHE A 390 -0.69 10.74 35.73
N TYR A 391 -0.23 11.74 34.99
CA TYR A 391 0.84 12.64 35.45
C TYR A 391 0.42 13.51 36.64
N ILE A 392 -0.85 13.92 36.66
CA ILE A 392 -1.40 14.80 37.70
C ILE A 392 -1.56 14.01 39.00
N SER A 393 -2.26 12.88 38.99
CA SER A 393 -2.51 12.08 40.21
C SER A 393 -1.27 11.43 40.83
N ILE A 394 -0.15 11.30 40.10
CA ILE A 394 1.12 10.84 40.67
C ILE A 394 2.08 12.00 41.02
N GLY A 395 1.64 13.26 40.86
CA GLY A 395 2.38 14.45 41.27
C GLY A 395 3.65 14.74 40.45
N VAL A 396 3.73 14.27 39.20
CA VAL A 396 4.93 14.43 38.35
C VAL A 396 4.77 15.50 37.26
N CYS A 397 3.57 16.04 37.06
CA CYS A 397 3.34 17.11 36.09
C CYS A 397 3.72 18.47 36.69
N GLU A 398 4.95 18.91 36.44
CA GLU A 398 5.43 20.28 36.72
C GLU A 398 5.85 20.90 35.39
N PRO A 399 4.94 21.61 34.69
CA PRO A 399 5.25 22.29 33.44
C PRO A 399 6.39 23.30 33.62
N ASP A 400 7.38 23.26 32.73
CA ASP A 400 8.37 24.33 32.61
C ASP A 400 7.85 25.42 31.65
N GLU A 401 8.57 26.53 31.56
CA GLU A 401 8.21 27.64 30.66
C GLU A 401 8.01 27.17 29.20
N PHE A 402 8.73 26.12 28.79
CA PHE A 402 8.60 25.54 27.46
C PHE A 402 7.30 24.76 27.27
N CYS A 403 6.87 24.00 28.28
CA CYS A 403 5.59 23.30 28.31
C CYS A 403 4.43 24.27 28.09
N ASP A 404 4.44 25.40 28.80
CA ASP A 404 3.39 26.41 28.76
C ASP A 404 3.40 27.20 27.46
N ASN A 405 4.55 27.79 27.10
CA ASN A 405 4.71 28.61 25.89
C ASN A 405 4.39 27.83 24.61
N ARG A 406 4.60 26.51 24.60
CA ARG A 406 4.37 25.65 23.43
C ARG A 406 3.10 24.82 23.51
N LYS A 407 2.27 25.00 24.54
CA LYS A 407 1.00 24.28 24.76
C LYS A 407 1.17 22.77 24.56
N ILE A 408 2.07 22.16 25.36
CA ILE A 408 2.39 20.73 25.25
C ILE A 408 1.25 19.87 25.80
N LYS A 409 0.45 19.28 24.91
CA LYS A 409 -0.67 18.39 25.28
C LYS A 409 -0.26 16.94 25.61
N ASN A 410 0.86 16.48 25.05
CA ASN A 410 1.38 15.13 25.23
C ASN A 410 2.91 15.20 25.39
N PRO A 411 3.52 14.45 26.31
CA PRO A 411 4.96 14.54 26.58
C PRO A 411 5.83 14.24 25.36
N ILE A 412 5.37 13.42 24.39
CA ILE A 412 6.16 13.16 23.17
C ILE A 412 6.42 14.45 22.37
N ASN A 413 5.52 15.43 22.44
CA ASN A 413 5.62 16.65 21.64
C ASN A 413 6.77 17.54 22.09
N TYR A 414 7.18 17.43 23.36
CA TYR A 414 8.21 18.28 23.95
C TYR A 414 9.58 18.06 23.27
N PRO A 415 10.13 16.83 23.21
CA PRO A 415 11.39 16.57 22.51
C PRO A 415 11.36 16.97 21.03
N PHE A 416 10.29 16.65 20.30
CA PHE A 416 10.19 16.97 18.88
C PHE A 416 10.13 18.48 18.62
N LYS A 417 9.38 19.24 19.43
CA LYS A 417 9.36 20.71 19.33
C LYS A 417 10.70 21.33 19.71
N LYS A 418 11.37 20.83 20.74
CA LYS A 418 12.70 21.30 21.17
C LYS A 418 13.78 21.04 20.10
N LEU A 419 13.77 19.86 19.48
CA LEU A 419 14.65 19.53 18.35
C LEU A 419 14.38 20.38 17.11
N LYS A 420 13.11 20.67 16.81
CA LYS A 420 12.73 21.53 15.67
C LYS A 420 13.25 22.96 15.83
N LEU A 421 13.26 23.50 17.05
CA LEU A 421 13.82 24.83 17.33
C LEU A 421 15.34 24.85 17.20
N ARG A 422 16.04 23.83 17.71
CA ARG A 422 17.50 23.70 17.55
C ARG A 422 17.94 23.62 16.08
N ARG A 423 17.06 23.09 15.20
CA ARG A 423 17.29 23.04 13.75
C ARG A 423 16.97 24.35 13.01
N LYS A 424 16.21 25.26 13.61
CA LYS A 424 15.86 26.58 13.04
C LYS A 424 16.78 27.71 13.52
N GLY A 425 17.47 27.50 14.64
CA GLY A 425 18.51 28.41 15.16
C GLY A 425 19.94 28.05 14.72
N LYS A 426 20.07 27.10 13.79
CA LYS A 426 21.24 26.86 12.94
C LYS A 426 20.82 27.20 11.53
#